data_AF-A0A822F7V5-F1
#
_entry.id   AF-A0A822F7V5-F1
#
_cell.length_a   1.000
_cell.length_b   1.000
_cell.length_c   1.000
_cell.angle_alpha   90.00
_cell.angle_beta   90.00
_cell.angle_gamma   90.00
#
_symmetry.space_group_name_H-M   'P 1'
#
loop_
_entity.id
_entity.type
_entity.pdbx_description
1 polymer ?
#
loop_
_entity_poly.entity_id
_entity_poly.type
_entity_poly.pdbx_seq_one_letter_code
_entity_poly.pdbx_strand_id
1 'polypeptide(L)'
;MDAFLSQPTSHGYAPQADRVPAIQLKNEIKARAATTDESSSSILHSALRTYPLSVAGQLPRSDALTLTVRRQCTAETVDANGHLPEKLRK
;
A
#
# COMPACT_ATOMS: atom_id res chain seq x y z
N MET A 1 -9.29 -0.32 33.54
CA MET A 1 -8.96 -0.81 32.19
C MET A 1 -9.74 0.04 31.21
N ASP A 2 -9.00 0.97 30.62
CA ASP A 2 -9.47 2.19 29.95
C ASP A 2 -10.18 1.90 28.64
N ALA A 3 -11.45 2.32 28.55
CA ALA A 3 -12.15 2.43 27.29
C ALA A 3 -11.63 3.69 26.57
N PHE A 4 -10.68 3.52 25.65
CA PHE A 4 -10.36 4.53 24.66
C PHE A 4 -11.54 4.70 23.69
N LEU A 5 -12.60 5.37 24.15
CA LEU A 5 -13.70 5.84 23.32
C LEU A 5 -13.61 7.36 23.28
N SER A 6 -12.52 7.89 22.72
CA SER A 6 -12.49 9.29 22.33
C SER A 6 -13.61 9.52 21.32
N GLN A 7 -14.53 10.44 21.66
CA GLN A 7 -15.60 10.82 20.75
C GLN A 7 -14.99 11.35 19.45
N PRO A 8 -15.58 11.05 18.27
CA PRO A 8 -15.12 11.60 17.00
C PRO A 8 -15.07 13.13 17.11
N THR A 9 -13.89 13.72 17.01
CA THR A 9 -13.75 15.17 17.03
C THR A 9 -14.28 15.74 15.72
N SER A 10 -14.87 16.94 15.77
CA SER A 10 -15.44 17.66 14.61
C SER A 10 -14.44 17.89 13.45
N HIS A 11 -13.15 17.60 13.68
CA HIS A 11 -12.09 17.62 12.68
C HIS A 11 -11.98 16.34 11.85
N GLY A 12 -12.88 15.37 12.04
CA GLY A 12 -12.95 14.14 11.25
C GLY A 12 -13.68 14.36 9.93
N TYR A 13 -12.96 14.74 8.87
CA TYR A 13 -13.49 14.63 7.53
C TYR A 13 -13.75 13.15 7.22
N ALA A 14 -14.97 12.83 6.75
CA ALA A 14 -15.25 11.49 6.25
C ALA A 14 -14.24 11.10 5.15
N PRO A 15 -13.81 9.83 5.08
CA PRO A 15 -12.92 9.39 4.01
C PRO A 15 -13.53 9.75 2.65
N GLN A 16 -12.78 10.46 1.80
CA GLN A 16 -13.21 10.74 0.44
C GLN A 16 -13.41 9.41 -0.31
N ALA A 17 -14.64 9.12 -0.72
CA ALA A 17 -14.99 7.86 -1.37
C ALA A 17 -14.12 7.58 -2.60
N ASP A 18 -13.77 8.61 -3.37
CA ASP A 18 -12.91 8.53 -4.55
C ASP A 18 -11.48 8.08 -4.26
N ARG A 19 -11.03 8.19 -3.00
CA ARG A 19 -9.69 7.73 -2.56
C ARG A 19 -9.68 6.25 -2.20
N VAL A 20 -10.84 5.64 -1.94
CA VAL A 20 -10.93 4.23 -1.54
C VAL A 20 -10.34 3.31 -2.61
N PRO A 21 -10.67 3.45 -3.92
CA PRO A 21 -10.07 2.64 -4.97
C PRO A 21 -8.55 2.82 -5.07
N ALA A 22 -8.05 4.06 -4.92
CA ALA A 22 -6.61 4.34 -4.98
C ALA A 22 -5.84 3.68 -3.80
N ILE A 23 -6.44 3.68 -2.61
CA ILE A 23 -5.87 3.00 -1.43
C ILE A 23 -5.86 1.49 -1.63
N GLN A 24 -6.96 0.91 -2.12
CA GLN A 24 -7.07 -0.52 -2.40
C GLN A 24 -6.03 -0.96 -3.42
N LEU A 25 -5.91 -0.24 -4.54
CA LEU A 25 -4.89 -0.50 -5.57
C LEU A 25 -3.48 -0.47 -4.99
N LYS A 26 -3.16 0.55 -4.17
CA LYS A 26 -1.84 0.65 -3.54
C LYS A 26 -1.55 -0.54 -2.63
N ASN A 27 -2.54 -1.00 -1.87
CA ASN A 27 -2.38 -2.16 -0.99
C ASN A 27 -2.20 -3.45 -1.79
N GLU A 28 -2.93 -3.62 -2.89
CA GLU A 28 -2.79 -4.76 -3.79
C GLU A 28 -1.39 -4.81 -4.43
N ILE A 29 -0.91 -3.66 -4.94
CA ILE A 29 0.44 -3.53 -5.51
C ILE A 29 1.49 -3.91 -4.46
N LYS A 30 1.33 -3.44 -3.21
CA LYS A 30 2.26 -3.78 -2.12
C LYS A 30 2.23 -5.27 -1.80
N ALA A 31 1.04 -5.86 -1.67
CA ALA A 31 0.88 -7.27 -1.36
C ALA A 31 1.51 -8.15 -2.45
N ARG A 32 1.27 -7.84 -3.73
CA ARG A 32 1.89 -8.54 -4.85
C ARG A 32 3.40 -8.36 -4.89
N ALA A 33 3.90 -7.13 -4.72
CA ALA A 33 5.33 -6.85 -4.70
C ALA A 33 6.08 -7.55 -3.54
N ALA A 34 5.39 -7.85 -2.44
CA ALA A 34 5.97 -8.57 -1.31
C ALA A 34 5.91 -10.11 -1.45
N THR A 35 5.04 -10.64 -2.31
CA THR A 35 4.77 -12.08 -2.42
C THR A 35 5.19 -12.70 -3.73
N THR A 36 5.46 -11.90 -4.76
CA THR A 36 5.78 -12.35 -6.12
C THR A 36 7.10 -11.74 -6.60
N ASP A 37 7.87 -12.50 -7.37
CA ASP A 37 9.10 -12.03 -8.04
C ASP A 37 8.82 -11.35 -9.40
N GLU A 38 7.60 -10.85 -9.58
CA GLU A 38 7.21 -10.18 -10.82
C GLU A 38 7.94 -8.84 -11.00
N SER A 39 8.18 -8.47 -12.25
CA SER A 39 8.72 -7.15 -12.57
C SER A 39 7.74 -6.03 -12.18
N SER A 40 8.26 -4.88 -11.77
CA SER A 40 7.40 -3.75 -11.37
C SER A 40 6.45 -3.29 -12.48
N SER A 41 6.87 -3.40 -13.73
CA SER A 41 6.03 -3.09 -14.89
C SER A 41 4.86 -4.08 -15.03
N SER A 42 5.08 -5.38 -14.80
CA SER A 42 4.03 -6.41 -14.82
C SER A 42 2.96 -6.13 -13.77
N ILE A 43 3.39 -5.92 -12.52
CA ILE A 43 2.50 -5.67 -11.39
C ILE A 43 1.65 -4.41 -11.66
N LEU A 44 2.30 -3.32 -12.09
CA LEU A 44 1.60 -2.07 -12.37
C LEU A 44 0.64 -2.16 -13.55
N HIS A 45 1.05 -2.81 -14.65
CA HIS A 45 0.20 -2.98 -15.82
C HIS A 45 -1.06 -3.79 -15.48
N SER A 46 -0.90 -4.88 -14.74
CA SER A 46 -2.02 -5.70 -14.27
C SER A 46 -2.94 -4.92 -13.32
N ALA A 47 -2.37 -4.22 -12.33
CA ALA A 47 -3.13 -3.46 -11.35
C ALA A 47 -3.91 -2.28 -11.96
N LEU A 48 -3.29 -1.54 -12.89
CA LEU A 48 -3.92 -0.38 -13.50
C LEU A 48 -5.02 -0.74 -14.50
N ARG A 49 -4.98 -1.95 -15.09
CA ARG A 49 -5.98 -2.41 -16.07
C ARG A 49 -7.39 -2.50 -15.47
N THR A 50 -7.50 -2.83 -14.19
CA THR A 50 -8.80 -2.97 -13.49
C THR A 50 -9.23 -1.69 -12.79
N TYR A 51 -8.41 -0.63 -12.84
CA TYR A 51 -8.67 0.59 -12.10
C TYR A 51 -9.73 1.48 -12.78
N PRO A 52 -10.76 1.94 -12.05
CA PRO A 52 -11.84 2.75 -12.62
C PRO A 52 -11.36 4.13 -13.10
N LEU A 53 -11.65 4.46 -14.36
CA LEU A 53 -11.24 5.73 -14.98
C LEU A 53 -11.83 6.96 -14.30
N SER A 54 -13.03 6.85 -13.72
CA SER A 54 -13.72 7.95 -13.03
C SER A 54 -12.93 8.54 -11.86
N VAL A 55 -12.04 7.75 -11.25
CA VAL A 55 -11.22 8.13 -10.10
C VAL A 55 -9.71 8.09 -10.39
N ALA A 56 -9.33 8.02 -11.68
CA ALA A 56 -7.92 8.00 -12.11
C ALA A 56 -7.13 9.23 -11.65
N GLY A 57 -7.79 10.37 -11.47
CA GLY A 57 -7.17 11.58 -10.93
C GLY A 57 -6.67 11.47 -9.48
N GLN A 58 -7.14 10.47 -8.73
CA GLN A 58 -6.67 10.21 -7.35
C GLN A 58 -5.42 9.32 -7.31
N LEU A 59 -4.96 8.80 -8.46
CA LEU A 59 -3.80 7.93 -8.50
C LEU A 59 -2.50 8.72 -8.28
N PRO A 60 -1.57 8.19 -7.47
CA PRO A 60 -0.19 8.65 -7.48
C PRO A 60 0.41 8.51 -8.88
N ARG A 61 1.37 9.39 -9.21
CA ARG A 61 2.13 9.29 -10.47
C ARG A 61 2.75 7.89 -10.62
N SER A 62 2.86 7.40 -11.85
CA SER A 62 3.44 6.10 -12.20
C SER A 62 4.81 5.86 -11.57
N ASP A 63 5.66 6.89 -11.50
CA ASP A 63 6.98 6.80 -10.90
C ASP A 63 6.92 6.51 -9.40
N ALA A 64 5.96 7.12 -8.70
CA ALA A 64 5.74 6.89 -7.28
C ALA A 64 5.23 5.47 -7.01
N LEU A 65 4.38 4.94 -7.90
CA LEU A 65 3.92 3.54 -7.83
C LEU A 65 5.07 2.57 -8.10
N THR A 66 5.90 2.82 -9.11
CA THR A 66 7.09 2.01 -9.43
C THR A 66 8.07 1.98 -8.26
N LEU A 67 8.32 3.13 -7.64
CA LEU A 67 9.17 3.24 -6.47
C LEU A 67 8.60 2.50 -5.26
N THR A 68 7.27 2.51 -5.10
CA THR A 68 6.58 1.72 -4.07
C THR A 68 6.82 0.22 -4.26
N VAL A 69 6.68 -0.29 -5.49
CA VAL A 69 6.95 -1.70 -5.80
C VAL A 69 8.40 -2.05 -5.48
N ARG A 70 9.36 -1.28 -6.01
CA ARG A 70 10.79 -1.51 -5.78
C ARG A 70 11.12 -1.58 -4.29
N ARG A 71 10.61 -0.62 -3.51
CA ARG A 71 10.82 -0.60 -2.05
C ARG A 71 10.26 -1.83 -1.36
N GLN A 72 9.10 -2.34 -1.80
CA GLN A 72 8.51 -3.55 -1.22
C GLN A 72 9.29 -4.80 -1.60
N CYS A 73 9.74 -4.94 -2.85
CA CYS A 73 10.57 -6.07 -3.26
C CYS A 73 11.93 -6.11 -2.53
N THR A 74 12.49 -4.95 -2.19
CA THR A 74 13.73 -4.85 -1.40
C THR A 74 13.50 -4.82 0.11
N ALA A 75 12.25 -4.72 0.56
CA ALA A 75 11.95 -4.63 1.98
C ALA A 75 12.31 -5.96 2.62
N GLU A 76 13.21 -5.93 3.59
CA GLU A 76 13.54 -7.11 4.35
C GLU A 76 12.30 -7.53 5.13
N THR A 77 11.78 -8.72 4.81
CA THR A 77 10.60 -9.25 5.48
C THR A 77 10.96 -9.55 6.93
N VAL A 78 10.21 -8.93 7.84
CA VAL A 78 10.18 -9.29 9.25
C VAL A 78 9.89 -10.79 9.35
N ASP A 79 10.56 -11.51 10.25
CA ASP A 79 10.33 -12.94 10.41
C ASP A 79 8.87 -13.24 10.81
N ALA A 80 8.44 -14.50 10.68
CA ALA A 80 7.08 -14.92 11.03
C ALA A 80 6.70 -14.63 12.51
N ASN A 81 7.68 -14.32 13.35
CA ASN A 81 7.54 -13.99 14.76
C ASN A 81 7.60 -12.47 15.02
N GLY A 82 7.56 -11.63 13.98
CA GLY A 82 7.53 -10.18 14.11
C GLY A 82 8.87 -9.54 14.41
N HIS A 83 9.98 -10.26 14.28
CA HIS A 83 11.30 -9.71 14.52
C HIS A 83 12.03 -9.27 13.26
N LEU A 84 12.94 -8.32 13.46
CA LEU A 84 13.86 -7.86 12.44
C LEU A 84 14.74 -9.01 11.90
N PRO A 85 15.08 -8.97 10.61
CA PRO A 85 16.06 -9.86 9.97
C PRO A 85 17.36 -9.95 10.79
N GLU A 86 17.98 -11.12 10.84
CA GLU A 86 19.19 -11.35 11.67
C GLU A 86 20.33 -10.36 11.39
N LYS A 87 20.49 -9.92 10.14
CA LYS A 87 21.46 -8.89 9.72
C LYS A 87 21.24 -7.50 10.34
N LEU A 88 20.06 -7.24 10.89
CA LEU A 88 19.68 -5.98 11.55
C LEU A 88 19.55 -6.12 13.07
N ARG A 89 19.58 -7.34 13.62
CA ARG A 89 19.64 -7.58 15.07
C ARG A 89 21.10 -7.39 15.52
N LYS A 90 21.45 -6.16 15.91
CA LYS A 90 22.74 -5.84 16.56
C LYS A 90 22.69 -6.06 18.06
#